data_AF-A0AAX4JB66-F1
#
_entry.id   AF-A0AAX4JB66-F1
#
_cell.length_a   1.000
_cell.length_b   1.000
_cell.length_c   1.000
_cell.angle_alpha   90.00
_cell.angle_beta   90.00
_cell.angle_gamma   90.00
#
_symmetry.space_group_name_H-M   'P 1'
#
loop_
_entity.id
_entity.type
_entity.pdbx_description
1 polymer ?
#
loop_
_entity_poly.entity_id
_entity_poly.type
_entity_poly.pdbx_seq_one_letter_code
_entity_poly.pdbx_strand_id
1 'polypeptide(L)'
;MGDQDENVKNQAMEQAELAEMKVNEAVSNIEKSKLGNNLPTDIQSIHITDIIKLLIVNGIFNIFSLYLIFGTEYNNALTFIRKTLHFCFIISFFLSYVLSVACYIGGVQELYKFILFTMVVKTGIAFFLFLGFSLPSFTNIIVSLLYCSYLAFQDMVLLYYIGIYLKRLASDKYDDYGVKITNKAAEKV
;
A
#
# COMPACT_ATOMS: atom_id res chain seq x y z
N MET A 1 39.66 -5.35 -12.75
CA MET A 1 38.20 -5.62 -12.77
C MET A 1 37.56 -5.51 -11.38
N GLY A 2 38.28 -5.62 -10.25
CA GLY A 2 37.70 -5.42 -8.90
C GLY A 2 37.36 -3.97 -8.54
N ASP A 3 38.18 -2.99 -8.96
CA ASP A 3 38.02 -1.58 -8.54
C ASP A 3 36.80 -0.86 -9.12
N GLN A 4 36.23 -1.34 -10.25
CA GLN A 4 35.04 -0.73 -10.85
C GLN A 4 33.75 -1.19 -10.17
N ASP A 5 33.66 -2.47 -9.79
CA ASP A 5 32.49 -3.01 -9.08
C ASP A 5 32.40 -2.44 -7.65
N GLU A 6 33.54 -2.22 -6.99
CA GLU A 6 33.58 -1.64 -5.65
C GLU A 6 33.15 -0.16 -5.65
N ASN A 7 33.54 0.60 -6.68
CA ASN A 7 33.12 1.99 -6.85
C ASN A 7 31.62 2.13 -7.17
N VAL A 8 31.08 1.24 -8.01
CA VAL A 8 29.64 1.23 -8.34
C VAL A 8 28.81 0.85 -7.11
N LYS A 9 29.29 -0.12 -6.31
CA LYS A 9 28.63 -0.52 -5.06
C LYS A 9 28.67 0.59 -4.01
N ASN A 10 29.80 1.29 -3.88
CA ASN A 10 29.93 2.44 -2.97
C ASN A 10 29.06 3.63 -3.40
N GLN A 11 28.99 3.94 -4.69
CA GLN A 11 28.07 4.98 -5.21
C GLN A 11 26.60 4.60 -5.01
N ALA A 12 26.24 3.33 -5.18
CA ALA A 12 24.89 2.85 -4.92
C ALA A 12 24.53 2.92 -3.43
N MET A 13 25.47 2.58 -2.54
CA MET A 13 25.30 2.76 -1.09
C MET A 13 25.15 4.23 -0.72
N GLU A 14 25.99 5.11 -1.25
CA GLU A 14 25.95 6.54 -0.95
C GLU A 14 24.65 7.20 -1.46
N GLN A 15 24.15 6.78 -2.62
CA GLN A 15 22.83 7.21 -3.12
C GLN A 15 21.68 6.64 -2.29
N ALA A 16 21.78 5.40 -1.81
CA ALA A 16 20.80 4.82 -0.90
C ALA A 16 20.77 5.55 0.45
N GLU A 17 21.95 5.90 1.00
CA GLU A 17 22.09 6.67 2.24
C GLU A 17 21.53 8.09 2.10
N LEU A 18 21.78 8.75 0.97
CA LEU A 18 21.21 10.06 0.65
C LEU A 18 19.68 10.01 0.47
N ALA A 19 19.16 8.92 -0.11
CA ALA A 19 17.72 8.68 -0.22
C ALA A 19 17.10 8.41 1.15
N GLU A 20 17.76 7.60 1.99
CA GLU A 20 17.34 7.33 3.37
C GLU A 20 17.35 8.58 4.22
N MET A 21 18.38 9.43 4.11
CA MET A 21 18.44 10.72 4.79
C MET A 21 17.28 11.62 4.36
N LYS A 22 17.02 11.77 3.06
CA LYS A 22 15.92 12.60 2.56
C LYS A 22 14.55 12.08 2.99
N VAL A 23 14.37 10.76 3.02
CA VAL A 23 13.13 10.13 3.50
C VAL A 23 12.99 10.29 5.01
N ASN A 24 14.07 10.13 5.79
CA ASN A 24 14.09 10.37 7.23
C ASN A 24 13.79 11.82 7.58
N GLU A 25 14.33 12.76 6.81
CA GLU A 25 14.13 14.18 6.98
C GLU A 25 12.68 14.57 6.61
N ALA A 26 12.15 14.04 5.52
CA ALA A 26 10.74 14.21 5.17
C ALA A 26 9.79 13.63 6.23
N VAL A 27 10.09 12.44 6.75
CA VAL A 27 9.32 11.82 7.84
C VAL A 27 9.40 12.65 9.12
N SER A 28 10.59 13.13 9.50
CA SER A 28 10.75 13.98 10.69
C SER A 28 10.05 15.33 10.54
N ASN A 29 10.06 15.91 9.33
CA ASN A 29 9.35 17.15 9.03
C ASN A 29 7.83 16.96 9.04
N ILE A 30 7.34 15.79 8.62
CA ILE A 30 5.92 15.43 8.73
C ILE A 30 5.54 15.21 10.20
N GLU A 31 6.32 14.48 10.99
CA GLU A 31 6.11 14.28 12.43
C GLU A 31 6.08 15.60 13.21
N LYS A 32 6.96 16.56 12.86
CA LYS A 32 7.01 17.89 13.48
C LYS A 32 5.95 18.86 12.95
N SER A 33 5.26 18.52 11.86
CA SER A 33 4.23 19.40 11.29
C SER A 33 2.97 19.45 12.16
N LYS A 34 2.16 20.49 12.00
CA LYS A 34 0.83 20.59 12.64
C LYS A 34 -0.08 19.41 12.30
N LEU A 35 0.16 18.74 11.16
CA LEU A 35 -0.58 17.57 10.72
C LEU A 35 -0.06 16.30 11.42
N GLY A 36 1.26 16.16 11.57
CA GLY A 36 1.90 15.04 12.28
C GLY A 36 1.69 15.06 13.78
N ASN A 37 1.72 16.24 14.42
CA ASN A 37 1.39 16.38 15.85
C ASN A 37 -0.07 16.04 16.19
N ASN A 38 -0.97 16.12 15.20
CA ASN A 38 -2.38 15.74 15.34
C ASN A 38 -2.68 14.34 14.78
N LEU A 39 -1.74 13.72 14.08
CA LEU A 39 -1.81 12.30 13.73
C LEU A 39 -1.26 11.51 14.92
N PRO A 40 -2.10 10.77 15.65
CA PRO A 40 -1.61 9.96 16.75
C PRO A 40 -0.70 8.87 16.17
N THR A 41 0.61 9.05 16.33
CA THR A 41 1.63 8.03 16.00
C THR A 41 1.70 6.92 17.05
N ASP A 42 1.13 7.18 18.24
CA ASP A 42 0.74 6.20 19.25
C ASP A 42 -0.70 6.51 19.71
N ILE A 43 -1.68 5.77 19.20
CA ILE A 43 -2.94 5.58 19.94
C ILE A 43 -2.58 4.49 20.96
N GLN A 44 -2.61 4.81 22.26
CA GLN A 44 -2.01 4.09 23.40
C GLN A 44 -2.37 2.59 23.59
N SER A 45 -2.97 1.93 22.61
CA SER A 45 -3.28 0.50 22.59
C SER A 45 -3.37 -0.14 21.19
N ILE A 46 -3.08 0.60 20.10
CA ILE A 46 -3.22 0.11 18.73
C ILE A 46 -1.85 0.06 18.06
N HIS A 47 -1.33 -1.15 17.82
CA HIS A 47 -0.06 -1.33 17.15
C HIS A 47 -0.20 -1.12 15.63
N ILE A 48 0.89 -0.72 14.96
CA ILE A 48 0.93 -0.61 13.48
C ILE A 48 0.49 -1.92 12.82
N THR A 49 0.85 -3.05 13.43
CA THR A 49 0.45 -4.39 13.01
C THR A 49 -1.07 -4.57 13.01
N ASP A 50 -1.78 -4.00 13.97
CA ASP A 50 -3.24 -4.07 14.06
C ASP A 50 -3.92 -3.20 13.00
N ILE A 51 -3.33 -2.03 12.71
CA ILE A 51 -3.79 -1.15 11.62
C ILE A 51 -3.63 -1.87 10.27
N ILE A 52 -2.47 -2.50 10.02
CA ILE A 52 -2.22 -3.26 8.78
C ILE A 52 -3.22 -4.41 8.64
N LYS A 53 -3.43 -5.21 9.69
CA LYS A 53 -4.42 -6.30 9.69
C LYS A 53 -5.82 -5.78 9.36
N LEU A 54 -6.25 -4.70 10.01
CA LEU A 54 -7.56 -4.10 9.78
C LEU A 54 -7.71 -3.63 8.34
N LEU A 55 -6.69 -2.98 7.78
CA LEU A 55 -6.69 -2.49 6.39
C LEU A 55 -6.73 -3.63 5.37
N ILE A 56 -6.00 -4.73 5.61
CA ILE A 56 -6.04 -5.93 4.77
C ILE A 56 -7.44 -6.56 4.81
N VAL A 57 -7.98 -6.79 6.00
CA VAL A 57 -9.30 -7.41 6.20
C VAL A 57 -10.40 -6.56 5.56
N ASN A 58 -10.45 -5.27 5.88
CA ASN A 58 -11.40 -4.32 5.28
C ASN A 58 -11.24 -4.29 3.75
N GLY A 59 -10.00 -4.35 3.26
CA GLY A 59 -9.68 -4.35 1.85
C GLY A 59 -10.29 -5.53 1.12
N ILE A 60 -10.12 -6.75 1.65
CA ILE A 60 -10.69 -7.97 1.08
C ILE A 60 -12.23 -7.89 1.01
N PHE A 61 -12.90 -7.37 2.04
CA PHE A 61 -14.36 -7.24 2.04
C PHE A 61 -14.89 -6.24 1.00
N ASN A 62 -14.09 -5.25 0.60
CA ASN A 62 -14.50 -4.27 -0.41
C ASN A 62 -14.65 -4.84 -1.83
N ILE A 63 -14.25 -6.09 -2.08
CA ILE A 63 -14.45 -6.74 -3.39
C ILE A 63 -15.93 -6.87 -3.75
N PHE A 64 -16.82 -7.07 -2.77
CA PHE A 64 -18.24 -7.29 -3.01
C PHE A 64 -18.91 -6.05 -3.61
N SER A 65 -18.61 -4.88 -3.06
CA SER A 65 -19.13 -3.61 -3.57
C SER A 65 -18.60 -3.29 -4.97
N LEU A 66 -17.34 -3.63 -5.26
CA LEU A 66 -16.77 -3.49 -6.61
C LEU A 66 -17.46 -4.39 -7.63
N TYR A 67 -17.75 -5.63 -7.24
CA TYR A 67 -18.50 -6.55 -8.09
C TYR A 67 -19.91 -6.03 -8.40
N LEU A 68 -20.59 -5.44 -7.40
CA LEU A 68 -21.91 -4.84 -7.59
C LEU A 68 -21.88 -3.59 -8.47
N ILE A 69 -20.88 -2.71 -8.29
CA ILE A 69 -20.69 -1.51 -9.12
C ILE A 69 -20.37 -1.87 -10.57
N PHE A 70 -19.57 -2.92 -10.76
CA PHE A 70 -19.23 -3.43 -12.09
C PHE A 70 -20.22 -4.49 -12.59
N GLY A 71 -21.36 -4.67 -11.92
CA GLY A 71 -22.30 -5.75 -12.18
C GLY A 71 -23.52 -5.33 -12.98
N THR A 72 -23.72 -6.01 -14.12
CA THR A 72 -25.02 -6.56 -14.60
C THR A 72 -25.91 -5.86 -15.64
N GLU A 73 -25.57 -4.70 -16.23
CA GLU A 73 -26.26 -4.27 -17.46
C GLU A 73 -25.29 -3.85 -18.57
N TYR A 74 -25.39 -4.49 -19.74
CA TYR A 74 -24.39 -4.41 -20.81
C TYR A 74 -24.98 -4.01 -22.17
N ASN A 75 -24.28 -3.11 -22.85
CA ASN A 75 -24.47 -2.81 -24.27
C ASN A 75 -23.49 -3.66 -25.11
N ASN A 76 -23.96 -4.18 -26.25
CA ASN A 76 -23.42 -5.41 -26.89
C ASN A 76 -22.04 -5.29 -27.58
N ALA A 77 -21.54 -4.10 -27.88
CA ALA A 77 -20.37 -3.96 -28.78
C ALA A 77 -19.00 -4.22 -28.11
N LEU A 78 -18.86 -4.06 -26.80
CA LEU A 78 -17.57 -4.15 -26.08
C LEU A 78 -17.56 -5.18 -24.95
N THR A 79 -18.53 -6.10 -24.96
CA THR A 79 -18.74 -7.07 -23.89
C THR A 79 -17.53 -7.96 -23.64
N PHE A 80 -16.81 -8.38 -24.68
CA PHE A 80 -15.63 -9.24 -24.55
C PHE A 80 -14.47 -8.53 -23.83
N ILE A 81 -14.06 -7.35 -24.31
CA ILE A 81 -12.97 -6.55 -23.72
C ILE A 81 -13.26 -6.24 -22.25
N ARG A 82 -14.51 -5.88 -21.96
CA ARG A 82 -14.98 -5.57 -20.60
C ARG A 82 -14.93 -6.78 -19.67
N LYS A 83 -15.37 -7.97 -20.14
CA LYS A 83 -15.25 -9.22 -19.38
C LYS A 83 -13.79 -9.56 -19.06
N THR A 84 -12.91 -9.41 -20.04
CA THR A 84 -11.47 -9.62 -19.84
C THR A 84 -10.89 -8.63 -18.83
N LEU A 85 -11.20 -7.34 -18.94
CA LEU A 85 -10.76 -6.33 -17.96
C LEU A 85 -11.29 -6.62 -16.55
N HIS A 86 -12.55 -7.06 -16.43
CA HIS A 86 -13.13 -7.41 -15.13
C HIS A 86 -12.46 -8.64 -14.51
N PHE A 87 -12.15 -9.65 -15.32
CA PHE A 87 -11.39 -10.81 -14.87
C PHE A 87 -9.96 -10.44 -14.45
N CYS A 88 -9.26 -9.62 -15.25
CA CYS A 88 -7.95 -9.07 -14.88
C CYS A 88 -7.99 -8.25 -13.59
N PHE A 89 -9.06 -7.48 -13.39
CA PHE A 89 -9.28 -6.72 -12.16
C PHE A 89 -9.34 -7.65 -10.94
N ILE A 90 -10.17 -8.68 -10.99
CA ILE A 90 -10.32 -9.65 -9.90
C ILE A 90 -8.97 -10.29 -9.56
N ILE A 91 -8.21 -10.74 -10.57
CA ILE A 91 -6.88 -11.32 -10.36
C ILE A 91 -5.94 -10.31 -9.71
N SER A 92 -5.85 -9.09 -10.26
CA SER A 92 -4.98 -8.04 -9.73
C SER A 92 -5.34 -7.63 -8.29
N PHE A 93 -6.64 -7.65 -7.97
CA PHE A 93 -7.16 -7.36 -6.64
C PHE A 93 -6.65 -8.39 -5.64
N PHE A 94 -6.93 -9.67 -5.86
CA PHE A 94 -6.49 -10.72 -4.95
C PHE A 94 -4.96 -10.80 -4.87
N LEU A 95 -4.26 -10.66 -6.01
CA LEU A 95 -2.80 -10.66 -6.03
C LEU A 95 -2.22 -9.54 -5.16
N SER A 96 -2.79 -8.33 -5.20
CA SER A 96 -2.32 -7.20 -4.37
C SER A 96 -2.43 -7.48 -2.87
N TYR A 97 -3.51 -8.12 -2.42
CA TYR A 97 -3.69 -8.47 -1.02
C TYR A 97 -2.87 -9.69 -0.60
N VAL A 98 -2.73 -10.70 -1.46
CA VAL A 98 -1.86 -11.86 -1.20
C VAL A 98 -0.41 -11.41 -1.04
N LEU A 99 0.09 -10.53 -1.91
CA LEU A 99 1.42 -9.95 -1.78
C LEU A 99 1.54 -9.08 -0.51
N SER A 100 0.52 -8.31 -0.17
CA SER A 100 0.50 -7.51 1.07
C SER A 100 0.59 -8.37 2.32
N VAL A 101 -0.15 -9.48 2.37
CA VAL A 101 -0.10 -10.47 3.46
C VAL A 101 1.27 -11.15 3.51
N ALA A 102 1.80 -11.59 2.36
CA ALA A 102 3.10 -12.24 2.28
C ALA A 102 4.24 -11.31 2.74
N CYS A 103 4.18 -10.04 2.34
CA CYS A 103 5.15 -9.02 2.76
C CYS A 103 5.02 -8.69 4.25
N TYR A 104 3.79 -8.58 4.76
CA TYR A 104 3.54 -8.35 6.18
C TYR A 104 4.05 -9.49 7.06
N ILE A 105 3.76 -10.75 6.71
CA ILE A 105 4.18 -11.93 7.46
C ILE A 105 5.69 -12.18 7.31
N GLY A 106 6.21 -12.05 6.09
CA GLY A 106 7.60 -12.37 5.79
C GLY A 106 8.59 -11.26 6.13
N GLY A 107 8.14 -10.02 6.37
CA GLY A 107 9.02 -8.87 6.58
C GLY A 107 9.92 -8.54 5.38
N VAL A 108 9.62 -9.08 4.20
CA VAL A 108 10.49 -8.99 3.02
C VAL A 108 10.29 -7.66 2.31
N GLN A 109 11.29 -6.76 2.44
CA GLN A 109 11.23 -5.42 1.85
C GLN A 109 11.10 -5.42 0.32
N GLU A 110 11.72 -6.39 -0.37
CA GLU A 110 11.68 -6.47 -1.83
C GLU A 110 10.26 -6.68 -2.38
N LEU A 111 9.36 -7.29 -1.60
CA LEU A 111 7.96 -7.47 -1.99
C LEU A 111 7.20 -6.13 -2.09
N TYR A 112 7.67 -5.08 -1.42
CA TYR A 112 7.01 -3.77 -1.40
C TYR A 112 6.84 -3.17 -2.81
N LYS A 113 7.87 -3.28 -3.66
CA LYS A 113 7.82 -2.77 -5.05
C LYS A 113 6.76 -3.49 -5.88
N PHE A 114 6.59 -4.80 -5.66
CA PHE A 114 5.56 -5.60 -6.34
C PHE A 114 4.15 -5.29 -5.83
N ILE A 115 3.98 -5.03 -4.54
CA ILE A 115 2.69 -4.56 -3.99
C ILE A 115 2.30 -3.23 -4.62
N LEU A 116 3.23 -2.25 -4.65
CA LEU A 116 3.00 -0.95 -5.27
C LEU A 116 2.58 -1.11 -6.73
N PHE A 117 3.33 -1.89 -7.50
CA PHE A 117 3.03 -2.14 -8.92
C PHE A 117 1.64 -2.77 -9.11
N THR A 118 1.31 -3.81 -8.34
CA THR A 118 0.01 -4.49 -8.45
C THR A 118 -1.16 -3.60 -8.05
N MET A 119 -1.02 -2.74 -7.03
CA MET A 119 -2.05 -1.77 -6.63
C MET A 119 -2.27 -0.69 -7.69
N VAL A 120 -1.20 -0.20 -8.35
CA VAL A 120 -1.32 0.75 -9.47
C VAL A 120 -2.03 0.11 -10.65
N VAL A 121 -1.63 -1.11 -11.04
CA VAL A 121 -2.28 -1.86 -12.13
C VAL A 121 -3.76 -2.11 -11.83
N LYS A 122 -4.08 -2.57 -10.61
CA LYS A 122 -5.45 -2.78 -10.13
C LYS A 122 -6.29 -1.51 -10.25
N THR A 123 -5.76 -0.38 -9.76
CA THR A 123 -6.45 0.92 -9.81
C THR A 123 -6.64 1.40 -11.25
N GLY A 124 -5.64 1.21 -12.11
CA GLY A 124 -5.74 1.54 -13.53
C GLY A 124 -6.82 0.73 -14.24
N ILE A 125 -6.89 -0.59 -14.01
CA ILE A 125 -7.95 -1.44 -14.56
C ILE A 125 -9.33 -1.01 -14.05
N ALA A 126 -9.46 -0.69 -12.75
CA ALA A 126 -10.71 -0.18 -12.18
C ALA A 126 -11.17 1.11 -12.86
N PHE A 127 -10.23 2.03 -13.15
CA PHE A 127 -10.52 3.27 -13.87
C PHE A 127 -11.00 3.02 -15.29
N PHE A 128 -10.36 2.11 -16.04
CA PHE A 128 -10.83 1.73 -17.38
C PHE A 128 -12.20 1.03 -17.35
N LEU A 129 -12.45 0.19 -16.35
CA LEU A 129 -13.76 -0.42 -16.15
C LEU A 129 -14.84 0.63 -15.91
N PHE A 130 -14.56 1.61 -15.05
CA PHE A 130 -15.42 2.76 -14.78
C PHE A 130 -15.72 3.56 -16.05
N LEU A 131 -14.70 3.91 -16.86
CA LEU A 131 -14.90 4.68 -18.10
C LEU A 131 -15.76 3.95 -19.14
N GLY A 132 -15.64 2.63 -19.25
CA GLY A 132 -16.43 1.89 -20.24
C GLY A 132 -17.88 1.61 -19.81
N PHE A 133 -18.28 2.00 -18.59
CA PHE A 133 -19.63 1.75 -18.09
C PHE A 133 -20.61 2.76 -18.67
N SER A 134 -21.73 2.26 -19.20
CA SER A 134 -22.93 3.06 -19.38
C SER A 134 -23.65 3.12 -18.03
N LEU A 135 -23.21 4.00 -17.12
CA LEU A 135 -23.96 4.22 -15.88
C LEU A 135 -25.26 4.96 -16.24
N PRO A 136 -26.44 4.35 -16.01
CA PRO A 136 -27.72 4.90 -16.49
C PRO A 136 -28.13 6.18 -15.75
N SER A 137 -27.50 6.48 -14.60
CA SER A 137 -27.79 7.64 -13.77
C SER A 137 -26.51 8.32 -13.32
N PHE A 138 -26.51 9.66 -13.34
CA PHE A 138 -25.47 10.51 -12.77
C PHE A 138 -25.18 10.19 -11.29
N THR A 139 -26.20 9.74 -10.56
CA THR A 139 -26.06 9.32 -9.16
C THR A 139 -25.13 8.11 -9.04
N ASN A 140 -25.26 7.14 -9.94
CA ASN A 140 -24.39 5.96 -9.95
C ASN A 140 -22.94 6.36 -10.29
N ILE A 141 -22.75 7.33 -11.19
CA ILE A 141 -21.43 7.88 -11.53
C ILE A 141 -20.75 8.45 -10.29
N ILE A 142 -21.44 9.29 -9.53
CA ILE A 142 -20.90 9.90 -8.31
C ILE A 142 -20.57 8.83 -7.26
N VAL A 143 -21.50 7.91 -7.00
CA VAL A 143 -21.31 6.85 -5.99
C VAL A 143 -20.12 5.96 -6.36
N SER A 144 -20.01 5.55 -7.62
CA SER A 144 -18.87 4.76 -8.10
C SER A 144 -17.55 5.52 -7.99
N LEU A 145 -17.53 6.82 -8.31
CA LEU A 145 -16.32 7.63 -8.23
C LEU A 145 -15.86 7.82 -6.78
N LEU A 146 -16.79 8.09 -5.85
CA LEU A 146 -16.51 8.15 -4.42
C LEU A 146 -15.97 6.82 -3.90
N TYR A 147 -16.57 5.70 -4.33
CA TYR A 147 -16.14 4.38 -3.90
C TYR A 147 -14.75 4.01 -4.45
N CYS A 148 -14.48 4.25 -5.74
CA CYS A 148 -13.15 4.07 -6.32
C CYS A 148 -12.09 4.95 -5.63
N SER A 149 -12.43 6.19 -5.28
CA SER A 149 -11.54 7.10 -4.55
C SER A 149 -11.23 6.59 -3.14
N TYR A 150 -12.24 6.10 -2.43
CA TYR A 150 -12.08 5.48 -1.11
C TYR A 150 -11.13 4.28 -1.16
N LEU A 151 -11.24 3.43 -2.18
CA LEU A 151 -10.35 2.28 -2.34
C LEU A 151 -8.91 2.67 -2.66
N ALA A 152 -8.72 3.64 -3.54
CA ALA A 152 -7.39 4.17 -3.84
C ALA A 152 -6.76 4.80 -2.57
N PHE A 153 -7.56 5.50 -1.78
CA PHE A 153 -7.14 6.03 -0.48
C PHE A 153 -6.74 4.90 0.49
N GLN A 154 -7.54 3.85 0.59
CA GLN A 154 -7.23 2.72 1.44
C GLN A 154 -5.93 2.00 1.02
N ASP A 155 -5.70 1.83 -0.29
CA ASP A 155 -4.45 1.26 -0.82
C ASP A 155 -3.24 2.13 -0.46
N MET A 156 -3.36 3.46 -0.61
CA MET A 156 -2.30 4.40 -0.20
C MET A 156 -1.99 4.30 1.29
N VAL A 157 -3.02 4.21 2.13
CA VAL A 157 -2.86 4.06 3.58
C VAL A 157 -2.19 2.71 3.91
N LEU A 158 -2.58 1.62 3.26
CA LEU A 158 -1.95 0.31 3.45
C LEU A 158 -0.47 0.30 3.04
N LEU A 159 -0.14 0.88 1.88
CA LEU A 159 1.24 1.03 1.43
C LEU A 159 2.08 1.84 2.42
N TYR A 160 1.53 2.95 2.92
CA TYR A 160 2.19 3.79 3.90
C TYR A 160 2.53 3.01 5.19
N TYR A 161 1.57 2.28 5.75
CA TYR A 161 1.79 1.50 6.98
C TYR A 161 2.72 0.31 6.78
N ILE A 162 2.61 -0.42 5.66
CA ILE A 162 3.56 -1.50 5.33
C ILE A 162 4.97 -0.93 5.16
N GLY A 163 5.12 0.22 4.49
CA GLY A 163 6.41 0.88 4.32
C GLY A 163 7.07 1.26 5.65
N ILE A 164 6.29 1.85 6.58
CA ILE A 164 6.79 2.15 7.93
C ILE A 164 7.16 0.88 8.68
N TYR A 165 6.31 -0.15 8.64
CA TYR A 165 6.55 -1.42 9.32
C TYR A 165 7.86 -2.07 8.85
N LEU A 166 8.06 -2.18 7.54
CA LEU A 166 9.28 -2.73 6.95
C LEU A 166 10.54 -1.93 7.28
N LYS A 167 10.41 -0.60 7.35
CA LYS A 167 11.51 0.28 7.74
C LYS A 167 11.88 0.10 9.22
N ARG A 168 10.89 -0.10 10.09
CA ARG A 168 11.12 -0.37 11.51
C ARG A 168 11.76 -1.75 11.71
N LEU A 169 11.31 -2.78 10.99
CA LEU A 169 11.93 -4.11 11.00
C LEU A 169 13.40 -4.11 10.59
N ALA A 170 13.78 -3.25 9.65
CA ALA A 170 15.18 -3.12 9.22
C ALA A 170 16.04 -2.23 10.14
N SER A 171 15.45 -1.61 11.17
CA SER A 171 16.16 -0.72 12.07
C SER A 171 16.38 -1.38 13.42
N ASP A 172 17.64 -1.43 13.88
CA ASP A 172 18.04 -1.95 15.20
C ASP A 172 17.44 -1.19 16.40
N LYS A 173 16.71 -0.10 16.15
CA LYS A 173 16.06 0.74 17.17
C LYS A 173 14.66 0.24 17.54
N TYR A 174 14.12 -0.73 16.81
CA TYR A 174 12.76 -1.24 16.97
C TYR A 174 12.79 -2.76 17.07
N ASP A 175 11.85 -3.35 17.80
CA ASP A 175 11.69 -4.80 17.89
C ASP A 175 11.02 -5.38 16.62
N ASP A 176 10.90 -6.70 16.56
CA ASP A 176 10.26 -7.45 15.46
C ASP A 176 8.77 -7.09 15.23
N TYR A 177 8.19 -6.29 16.11
CA TYR A 177 6.81 -5.81 16.02
C TYR A 177 6.73 -4.32 15.67
N GLY A 178 7.87 -3.65 15.45
CA GLY A 178 7.96 -2.24 15.13
C GLY A 178 7.75 -1.31 16.32
N VAL A 179 7.93 -1.79 17.55
CA VAL A 179 7.90 -1.02 18.80
C VAL A 179 9.32 -0.57 19.14
N LYS A 180 9.47 0.69 19.56
CA LYS A 180 10.79 1.25 19.86
C LYS A 180 11.41 0.54 21.07
N ILE A 181 12.62 0.04 20.93
CA ILE A 181 13.37 -0.57 22.04
C ILE A 181 13.76 0.56 23.01
N THR A 182 13.09 0.66 24.15
CA THR A 182 13.51 1.57 25.23
C THR A 182 14.67 0.95 26.01
N ASN A 183 15.77 1.70 26.21
CA ASN A 183 17.04 1.29 26.83
C ASN A 183 16.94 0.58 28.20
N LYS A 184 15.77 0.53 28.87
CA LYS A 184 15.58 -0.29 30.08
C LYS A 184 15.57 -1.81 29.82
N ALA A 185 15.42 -2.24 28.56
CA ALA A 185 15.55 -3.66 28.18
C ALA A 185 16.99 -4.05 27.79
N ALA A 186 17.82 -3.08 27.38
CA ALA A 186 19.21 -3.30 26.96
C ALA A 186 20.19 -3.44 28.15
N GLU A 187 19.80 -3.07 29.36
CA GLU A 187 20.59 -3.27 30.59
C GLU A 187 20.38 -4.67 31.23
N LYS A 188 19.64 -5.58 30.59
CA LYS A 188 19.36 -6.94 31.09
C LYS A 188 19.85 -8.08 30.20
N VAL A 189 20.82 -7.83 29.32
CA VAL A 189 21.56 -8.88 28.61
C VAL A 189 23.04 -8.79 28.97
#